data_AF-A0A1N6Q9A9-F1
#
_entry.id   AF-A0A1N6Q9A9-F1
#
_cell.length_a   1.000
_cell.length_b   1.000
_cell.length_c   1.000
_cell.angle_alpha   90.00
_cell.angle_beta   90.00
_cell.angle_gamma   90.00
#
_symmetry.space_group_name_H-M   'P 1'
#
loop_
_entity.id
_entity.type
_entity.pdbx_description
1 polymer ?
#
loop_
_entity_poly.entity_id
_entity_poly.type
_entity_poly.pdbx_seq_one_letter_code
_entity_poly.pdbx_strand_id
1 'polypeptide(L)'
;MISNDLLQALKDGYKQRIKWVFAVQLTLFLVVATLLIISFITKFTVSQLSFILACVSASSFLSAIEHIILKREKWQWTFEFILSLFFLGLALFFFLH
;
A
#
# COMPACT_ATOMS: atom_id res chain seq x y z
N MET A 1 34.67 8.98 -10.77
CA MET A 1 33.69 9.92 -11.35
C MET A 1 32.62 9.07 -12.00
N ILE A 2 31.48 8.87 -11.32
CA ILE A 2 30.35 8.12 -11.91
C ILE A 2 29.88 8.94 -13.12
N SER A 3 29.78 8.33 -14.31
CA SER A 3 29.37 9.07 -15.50
C SER A 3 27.95 9.62 -15.30
N ASN A 4 27.70 10.82 -15.81
CA ASN A 4 26.38 11.46 -15.71
C ASN A 4 25.26 10.53 -16.22
N ASP A 5 25.54 9.73 -17.25
CA ASP A 5 24.59 8.78 -17.84
C ASP A 5 24.15 7.68 -16.86
N LEU A 6 25.07 7.16 -16.05
CA LEU A 6 24.78 6.11 -15.08
C LEU A 6 23.94 6.66 -13.91
N LEU A 7 24.19 7.91 -13.54
CA LEU A 7 23.41 8.66 -12.55
C LEU A 7 21.99 8.96 -13.05
N GLN A 8 21.84 9.26 -14.34
CA GLN A 8 20.57 9.54 -14.99
C GLN A 8 19.71 8.26 -15.13
N ALA A 9 20.32 7.16 -15.57
CA ALA A 9 19.66 5.85 -15.67
C ALA A 9 19.14 5.34 -14.31
N LEU A 10 19.91 5.54 -13.24
CA LEU A 10 19.47 5.21 -11.87
C LEU A 10 18.27 6.07 -11.45
N LYS A 11 18.28 7.36 -11.76
CA LYS A 11 17.20 8.30 -11.42
C LYS A 11 15.90 7.97 -12.17
N ASP A 12 16.00 7.60 -13.43
CA ASP A 12 14.86 7.22 -14.26
C ASP A 12 14.27 5.87 -13.84
N GLY A 13 15.11 4.89 -13.54
CA GLY A 13 14.67 3.61 -12.96
C GLY A 13 13.94 3.78 -11.62
N TYR A 14 14.38 4.74 -10.80
CA TYR A 14 13.72 5.09 -9.54
C TYR A 14 12.32 5.68 -9.76
N LYS A 15 12.22 6.62 -10.71
CA LYS A 15 10.95 7.28 -11.06
C LYS A 15 9.94 6.30 -11.64
N GLN A 16 10.42 5.32 -12.43
CA GLN A 16 9.59 4.23 -12.95
C GLN A 16 9.01 3.37 -11.82
N ARG A 17 9.84 2.97 -10.83
CA ARG A 17 9.40 2.13 -9.70
C ARG A 17 8.34 2.82 -8.85
N ILE A 18 8.51 4.11 -8.57
CA ILE A 18 7.51 4.91 -7.83
C ILE A 18 6.18 4.98 -8.58
N LYS A 19 6.20 5.16 -9.92
CA LYS A 19 4.97 5.13 -10.73
C LYS A 19 4.23 3.79 -10.63
N TRP A 20 4.95 2.67 -10.61
CA TRP A 20 4.34 1.35 -10.44
C TRP A 20 3.72 1.17 -9.06
N VAL A 21 4.42 1.61 -8.00
CA VAL A 21 3.88 1.58 -6.62
C VAL A 21 2.60 2.39 -6.54
N PHE A 22 2.58 3.60 -7.10
CA PHE A 22 1.40 4.45 -7.17
C PHE A 22 0.25 3.78 -7.95
N ALA A 23 0.53 3.17 -9.10
CA ALA A 23 -0.50 2.49 -9.89
C ALA A 23 -1.14 1.31 -9.13
N VAL A 24 -0.34 0.55 -8.37
CA VAL A 24 -0.84 -0.56 -7.54
C VAL A 24 -1.68 -0.01 -6.38
N GLN A 25 -1.24 1.04 -5.70
CA GLN A 25 -2.01 1.68 -4.63
C GLN A 25 -3.33 2.26 -5.14
N LEU A 26 -3.33 2.90 -6.30
CA LEU A 26 -4.55 3.39 -6.95
C LEU A 26 -5.52 2.25 -7.26
N THR A 27 -5.01 1.13 -7.76
CA THR A 27 -5.83 -0.05 -8.04
C THR A 27 -6.43 -0.63 -6.76
N LEU A 28 -5.64 -0.77 -5.70
CA LEU A 28 -6.11 -1.22 -4.38
C LEU A 28 -7.19 -0.28 -3.83
N PHE A 29 -7.01 1.03 -3.97
CA PHE A 29 -7.99 2.02 -3.56
C PHE A 29 -9.31 1.86 -4.32
N LEU A 30 -9.26 1.67 -5.64
CA LEU A 30 -10.47 1.44 -6.44
C LEU A 30 -11.20 0.17 -6.01
N VAL A 31 -10.47 -0.92 -5.76
CA VAL A 31 -11.06 -2.18 -5.25
C VAL A 31 -11.76 -1.96 -3.91
N VAL A 32 -11.10 -1.29 -2.96
CA VAL A 32 -11.70 -0.97 -1.65
C VAL A 32 -12.92 -0.07 -1.80
N ALA A 33 -12.86 0.95 -2.65
CA ALA A 33 -13.98 1.86 -2.90
C ALA A 33 -15.18 1.11 -3.51
N THR A 34 -14.96 0.24 -4.49
CA THR A 34 -16.00 -0.59 -5.08
C THR A 34 -16.63 -1.52 -4.04
N LEU A 35 -15.83 -2.17 -3.21
CA LEU A 35 -16.33 -3.04 -2.14
C LEU A 35 -17.16 -2.26 -1.12
N LEU A 36 -16.72 -1.06 -0.72
CA LEU A 36 -17.50 -0.20 0.18
C LEU A 36 -18.86 0.18 -0.44
N ILE A 37 -18.88 0.58 -1.72
CA ILE A 37 -20.12 0.93 -2.43
C ILE A 37 -21.06 -0.29 -2.51
N ILE A 38 -20.55 -1.45 -2.89
CA ILE A 38 -21.33 -2.70 -2.93
C ILE A 38 -21.88 -3.00 -1.54
N SER A 39 -21.08 -2.88 -0.49
CA SER A 39 -21.51 -3.20 0.87
C SER A 39 -22.55 -2.22 1.45
N PHE A 40 -22.61 -0.99 0.94
CA PHE A 40 -23.71 -0.06 1.25
C PHE A 40 -25.04 -0.51 0.63
N ILE A 41 -25.00 -1.18 -0.52
CA ILE A 41 -26.18 -1.68 -1.24
C ILE A 41 -26.59 -3.06 -0.72
N THR A 42 -25.62 -3.95 -0.55
CA THR A 42 -25.80 -5.34 -0.10
C THR A 42 -25.11 -5.48 1.25
N LYS A 43 -25.89 -5.62 2.33
CA LYS A 43 -25.42 -5.73 3.73
C LYS A 43 -23.95 -6.14 3.89
N PHE A 44 -23.19 -5.27 4.55
CA PHE A 44 -21.77 -5.43 4.83
C PHE A 44 -21.45 -6.77 5.53
N THR A 45 -20.53 -7.55 4.94
CA THR A 45 -20.11 -8.85 5.49
C THR A 45 -18.73 -8.76 6.15
N VAL A 46 -18.49 -9.62 7.15
CA VAL A 46 -17.19 -9.71 7.84
C VAL A 46 -16.07 -10.11 6.88
N SER A 47 -16.36 -10.97 5.89
CA SER A 47 -15.39 -11.36 4.86
C SER A 47 -14.97 -10.18 3.98
N GLN A 48 -15.90 -9.29 3.62
CA GLN A 48 -15.57 -8.06 2.89
C GLN A 48 -14.75 -7.09 3.75
N LEU A 49 -15.04 -6.98 5.04
CA LEU A 49 -14.24 -6.19 5.98
C LEU A 49 -12.80 -6.68 6.05
N SER A 50 -12.62 -7.98 6.26
CA SER A 50 -11.31 -8.64 6.31
C SER A 50 -10.53 -8.35 5.02
N PHE A 51 -11.17 -8.49 3.86
CA PHE A 51 -10.53 -8.21 2.58
C PHE A 51 -10.15 -6.74 2.41
N ILE A 52 -11.03 -5.80 2.81
CA ILE A 52 -10.72 -4.36 2.81
C ILE A 52 -9.49 -4.07 3.69
N LEU A 53 -9.44 -4.64 4.90
CA LEU A 53 -8.31 -4.47 5.81
C LEU A 53 -7.01 -5.03 5.24
N ALA A 54 -7.07 -6.17 4.53
CA ALA A 54 -5.92 -6.72 3.81
C ALA A 54 -5.43 -5.79 2.69
N CYS A 55 -6.35 -5.20 1.91
CA CYS A 55 -6.00 -4.22 0.88
C CYS A 55 -5.36 -2.96 1.48
N VAL A 56 -5.89 -2.44 2.59
CA VAL A 56 -5.33 -1.29 3.30
C VAL A 56 -3.94 -1.62 3.85
N SER A 57 -3.76 -2.81 4.44
CA SER A 57 -2.47 -3.29 4.91
C SER A 57 -1.42 -3.34 3.80
N ALA A 58 -1.78 -3.89 2.63
CA ALA A 58 -0.90 -3.94 1.47
C ALA A 58 -0.55 -2.53 0.95
N SER A 59 -1.51 -1.61 0.96
CA SER A 59 -1.29 -0.22 0.55
C SER A 59 -0.32 0.51 1.49
N SER A 60 -0.47 0.36 2.81
CA SER A 60 0.46 0.93 3.81
C SER A 60 1.85 0.31 3.71
N PHE A 61 1.97 -0.99 3.45
CA PHE A 61 3.27 -1.63 3.21
C PHE A 61 3.99 -1.03 2.00
N LEU A 62 3.26 -0.86 0.89
CA LEU A 62 3.78 -0.22 -0.31
C LEU A 62 4.17 1.25 -0.07
N SER A 63 3.40 1.97 0.75
CA SER A 63 3.72 3.35 1.15
C SER A 63 4.99 3.41 1.99
N ALA A 64 5.18 2.48 2.93
CA ALA A 64 6.40 2.39 3.72
C ALA A 64 7.63 2.14 2.83
N ILE A 65 7.51 1.24 1.84
CA ILE A 65 8.56 1.00 0.84
C ILE A 65 8.83 2.27 0.03
N GLU A 66 7.80 2.98 -0.43
CA GLU A 66 7.93 4.24 -1.15
C GLU A 66 8.67 5.29 -0.31
N HIS A 67 8.36 5.40 0.98
CA HIS A 67 9.03 6.32 1.89
C HIS A 67 10.51 5.97 2.13
N ILE A 68 10.85 4.67 2.23
CA ILE A 68 12.25 4.22 2.26
C ILE A 68 12.98 4.62 0.97
N ILE A 69 12.33 4.37 -0.17
CA ILE A 69 12.84 4.68 -1.50
C ILE A 69 13.11 6.19 -1.62
N LEU A 70 12.12 7.02 -1.27
CA LEU A 70 12.22 8.48 -1.30
C LEU A 70 13.13 9.07 -0.21
N LYS A 71 13.80 8.23 0.61
CA LYS A 71 14.66 8.65 1.73
C LYS A 71 13.94 9.64 2.66
N ARG A 72 12.65 9.43 2.89
CA ARG A 72 11.85 10.22 3.83
C ARG A 72 12.25 9.91 5.27
N GLU A 73 11.73 10.69 6.20
CA GLU A 73 12.03 10.56 7.62
C GLU A 73 11.72 9.15 8.15
N LYS A 74 12.60 8.66 9.04
CA LYS A 74 12.49 7.30 9.57
C LYS A 74 11.16 7.00 10.23
N TRP A 75 10.61 8.00 10.91
CA TRP A 75 9.33 7.91 11.59
C TRP A 75 8.17 7.65 10.63
N GLN A 76 8.21 8.22 9.42
CA GLN A 76 7.12 8.08 8.44
C GLN A 76 7.00 6.64 7.94
N TRP A 77 8.10 6.03 7.47
CA TRP A 77 8.02 4.64 7.02
C TRP A 77 7.82 3.65 8.17
N THR A 78 8.40 3.90 9.35
CA THR A 78 8.18 3.03 10.51
C THR A 78 6.71 3.00 10.92
N PHE A 79 6.04 4.16 10.94
CA PHE A 79 4.62 4.26 11.23
C PHE A 79 3.76 3.50 10.21
N GLU A 80 4.05 3.64 8.91
CA GLU A 80 3.35 2.90 7.86
C GLU A 80 3.53 1.37 7.96
N PHE A 81 4.72 0.89 8.36
CA PHE A 81 4.94 -0.53 8.64
C PHE A 81 4.10 -1.04 9.81
N ILE A 82 4.03 -0.27 10.90
CA ILE A 82 3.22 -0.62 12.08
C ILE A 82 1.74 -0.68 11.70
N LEU A 83 1.25 0.31 10.94
CA LEU A 83 -0.11 0.33 10.41
C LEU A 83 -0.41 -0.88 9.54
N SER A 84 0.51 -1.22 8.63
CA SER A 84 0.38 -2.39 7.77
C SER A 84 0.22 -3.68 8.58
N LEU A 85 1.08 -3.91 9.57
CA LEU A 85 1.01 -5.09 10.45
C LEU A 85 -0.27 -5.11 11.28
N PHE A 86 -0.69 -3.95 11.79
CA PHE A 86 -1.93 -3.82 12.56
C PHE A 86 -3.16 -4.22 11.73
N PHE A 87 -3.29 -3.67 10.52
CA PHE A 87 -4.42 -4.02 9.64
C PHE A 87 -4.36 -5.45 9.13
N LEU A 88 -3.17 -6.02 8.92
CA LEU A 88 -3.02 -7.43 8.58
C LEU A 88 -3.50 -8.32 9.73
N GLY A 89 -3.11 -8.00 10.97
CA GLY A 89 -3.57 -8.70 12.15
C GLY A 89 -5.08 -8.67 12.30
N LEU A 90 -5.71 -7.50 12.10
CA LEU A 90 -7.17 -7.37 12.10
C LEU A 90 -7.82 -8.16 10.97
N ALA A 91 -7.28 -8.10 9.75
CA ALA A 91 -7.79 -8.84 8.60
C ALA A 91 -7.82 -10.35 8.89
N LEU A 92 -6.72 -10.89 9.42
CA LEU A 92 -6.61 -12.31 9.78
C LEU A 92 -7.57 -12.67 10.93
N PHE A 93 -7.69 -11.81 11.94
CA PHE A 93 -8.61 -12.04 13.05
C PHE A 93 -10.06 -12.21 12.57
N PHE A 94 -10.54 -11.28 11.72
CA PHE A 94 -11.89 -11.32 11.12
C PHE A 94 -12.05 -12.38 10.03
N PHE A 95 -10.96 -12.90 9.47
CA PHE A 95 -11.06 -14.00 8.51
C PHE A 95 -11.26 -15.35 9.21
N LEU A 96 -10.62 -15.51 10.38
CA LEU A 96 -10.61 -16.75 11.15
C LEU A 96 -11.79 -16.88 12.14
N HIS A 97 -12.48 -15.79 12.44
CA HIS A 97 -13.64 -15.73 13.35
C HIS A 97 -14.84 -15.10 12.64
#